data_AF-A0A2A4HUX0-F1
#
_entry.id   AF-A0A2A4HUX0-F1
#
_cell.length_a   1.000
_cell.length_b   1.000
_cell.length_c   1.000
_cell.angle_alpha   90.00
_cell.angle_beta   90.00
_cell.angle_gamma   90.00
#
_symmetry.space_group_name_H-M   'P 1'
#
loop_
_entity.id
_entity.type
_entity.pdbx_description
1 polymer ?
#
loop_
_entity_poly.entity_id
_entity_poly.type
_entity_poly.pdbx_seq_one_letter_code
_entity_poly.pdbx_strand_id
1 'polypeptide(L)'
;MKNANNNSLPRIVRNSQRLWDDAGTMPCSLGCVTCVDRPICGGAHISASFFDCSDYCRCDDKATCDLVCRGNPKQFVERLREVNGLDLNNAPRAPIVPIEALPPMVPLIEHSTARIGTLNSPIVALPLHALLDINAGTLRYPDRDALGQKFGIDPNARLVISGVARDRRIERYWAAADRAAMLEQLSAFDIALITPPNYSVLTDVPRTDNMHSMKRILMAAVEMMQAGLPTAMHVNARTERDYERWAELIAERPEIQCLAFEFATGTGRGERLDWHVTQLSALAARVPQPLGLVVRGGMRALEPLRAVFAAVTMIDTDAFTKTRCRQEAQFRPDGKLVWRKHPTPRGAPIDTLLQHNVAALHSNHIILERTHAERRLDAALRGLRAPNRADRQAREG
;
A
#
# COMPACT_ATOMS: atom_id res chain seq x y z
N MET A 1 -48.91 -11.46 -2.69
CA MET A 1 -49.20 -10.94 -1.34
C MET A 1 -47.89 -10.64 -0.65
N LYS A 2 -47.90 -9.54 0.10
CA LYS A 2 -46.79 -8.76 0.64
C LYS A 2 -45.91 -9.54 1.64
N ASN A 3 -44.63 -9.19 1.67
CA ASN A 3 -43.83 -8.77 2.84
C ASN A 3 -42.37 -8.63 2.35
N ALA A 4 -41.83 -7.46 1.99
CA ALA A 4 -41.72 -6.20 2.72
C ALA A 4 -41.15 -6.42 4.14
N ASN A 5 -39.83 -6.61 4.20
CA ASN A 5 -38.98 -6.11 5.29
C ASN A 5 -37.53 -6.08 4.81
N ASN A 6 -37.28 -5.21 3.82
CA ASN A 6 -35.94 -4.79 3.47
C ASN A 6 -35.63 -3.51 4.28
N ASN A 7 -35.53 -3.65 5.61
CA ASN A 7 -34.85 -2.65 6.42
C ASN A 7 -33.36 -2.88 6.21
N SER A 8 -32.85 -2.37 5.09
CA SER A 8 -31.43 -2.14 4.92
C SER A 8 -31.02 -1.16 6.01
N LEU A 9 -30.41 -1.67 7.07
CA LEU A 9 -29.61 -0.86 7.99
C LEU A 9 -28.76 0.08 7.12
N PRO A 10 -28.73 1.40 7.44
CA PRO A 10 -27.92 2.33 6.68
C PRO A 10 -26.51 1.76 6.61
N ARG A 11 -25.96 1.70 5.40
CA ARG A 11 -24.63 1.18 5.12
C ARG A 11 -23.65 1.96 6.01
N ILE A 12 -23.29 1.40 7.17
CA ILE A 12 -22.41 2.07 8.12
C ILE A 12 -21.12 2.31 7.36
N VAL A 13 -20.83 3.58 7.09
CA VAL A 13 -19.57 3.99 6.53
C VAL A 13 -18.54 3.71 7.61
N ARG A 14 -17.83 2.57 7.51
CA ARG A 14 -16.73 2.14 8.42
C ARG A 14 -15.54 3.12 8.47
N ASN A 15 -15.72 4.34 7.98
CA ASN A 15 -14.69 5.36 7.86
C ASN A 15 -15.31 6.76 7.79
N SER A 16 -16.07 7.12 8.83
CA SER A 16 -16.58 8.49 8.99
C SER A 16 -15.40 9.44 9.19
N GLN A 17 -15.40 10.58 8.48
CA GLN A 17 -14.38 11.63 8.65
C GLN A 17 -14.26 12.10 10.10
N ARG A 18 -15.34 12.00 10.88
CA ARG A 18 -15.32 12.33 12.31
C ARG A 18 -14.42 11.43 13.17
N LEU A 19 -14.03 10.27 12.65
CA LEU A 19 -13.16 9.29 13.30
C LEU A 19 -11.70 9.38 12.84
N TRP A 20 -11.40 10.30 11.93
CA TRP A 20 -10.02 10.60 11.53
C TRP A 20 -9.31 11.29 12.67
N ASP A 21 -8.06 10.88 12.88
CA ASP A 21 -7.17 11.50 13.86
C ASP A 21 -6.63 12.81 13.28
N ASP A 22 -6.76 13.88 14.05
CA ASP A 22 -6.27 15.22 13.74
C ASP A 22 -5.76 15.90 15.02
N ALA A 23 -4.51 15.61 15.35
CA ALA A 23 -3.84 16.17 16.53
C ALA A 23 -3.58 17.68 16.43
N GLY A 24 -3.69 18.27 15.22
CA GLY A 24 -3.50 19.70 15.00
C GLY A 24 -4.72 20.53 15.39
N THR A 25 -5.92 19.95 15.31
CA THR A 25 -7.18 20.67 15.59
C THR A 25 -7.95 20.13 16.79
N MET A 26 -7.75 18.86 17.16
CA MET A 26 -8.51 18.20 18.21
C MET A 26 -7.63 17.91 19.43
N PRO A 27 -8.13 18.15 20.66
CA PRO A 27 -7.40 17.75 21.86
C PRO A 27 -7.34 16.23 21.97
N CYS A 28 -6.32 15.74 22.69
CA CYS A 28 -6.21 14.33 23.01
C CYS A 28 -7.41 13.88 23.87
N SER A 29 -8.00 12.73 23.54
CA SER A 29 -9.13 12.18 24.27
C SER A 29 -8.76 11.90 25.74
N LEU A 30 -9.66 12.22 26.66
CA LEU A 30 -9.38 12.21 28.11
C LEU A 30 -8.87 10.85 28.61
N GLY A 31 -9.47 9.75 28.19
CA GLY A 31 -9.05 8.40 28.60
C GLY A 31 -7.71 7.97 28.00
N CYS A 32 -7.18 8.70 27.00
CA CYS A 32 -5.84 8.44 26.48
C CYS A 32 -4.75 8.97 27.41
N VAL A 33 -5.01 10.00 28.22
CA VAL A 33 -3.99 10.75 28.97
C VAL A 33 -3.12 9.85 29.86
N THR A 34 -3.74 8.89 30.54
CA THR A 34 -3.11 7.92 31.44
C THR A 34 -2.97 6.52 30.83
N CYS A 35 -3.27 6.37 29.54
CA CYS A 35 -3.19 5.07 28.87
C CYS A 35 -1.74 4.62 28.73
N VAL A 36 -1.47 3.37 29.11
CA VAL A 36 -0.14 2.75 29.02
C VAL A 36 0.41 2.70 27.59
N ASP A 37 -0.49 2.60 26.61
CA ASP A 37 -0.13 2.52 25.19
C ASP A 37 0.00 3.91 24.53
N ARG A 38 -0.31 5.01 25.24
CA ARG A 38 -0.23 6.39 24.70
C ARG A 38 1.16 6.72 24.11
N PRO A 39 2.30 6.39 24.76
CA PRO A 39 3.61 6.70 24.21
C PRO A 39 3.86 6.12 22.81
N ILE A 40 3.26 4.96 22.52
CA ILE A 40 3.40 4.28 21.23
C ILE A 40 2.25 4.57 20.26
N CYS A 41 1.04 4.87 20.72
CA CYS A 41 -0.10 5.09 19.83
C CYS A 41 -0.37 6.57 19.51
N GLY A 42 0.16 7.49 20.34
CA GLY A 42 -0.03 8.94 20.24
C GLY A 42 -1.28 9.46 20.97
N GLY A 43 -2.16 8.57 21.42
CA GLY A 43 -3.52 8.92 21.81
C GLY A 43 -4.43 9.09 20.59
N ALA A 44 -5.68 9.47 20.84
CA ALA A 44 -6.67 9.72 19.79
C ALA A 44 -7.18 11.16 19.85
N HIS A 45 -7.21 11.82 18.69
CA HIS A 45 -7.57 13.22 18.50
C HIS A 45 -8.69 13.30 17.47
N ILE A 46 -9.91 12.91 17.86
CA ILE A 46 -11.04 12.75 16.94
C ILE A 46 -12.19 13.69 17.31
N SER A 47 -13.02 14.05 16.33
CA SER A 47 -14.16 14.96 16.52
C SER A 47 -15.45 14.29 16.99
N ALA A 48 -15.46 12.97 17.10
CA ALA A 48 -16.57 12.24 17.71
C ALA A 48 -16.53 12.34 19.25
N SER A 49 -17.71 12.34 19.89
CA SER A 49 -17.81 12.18 21.34
C SER A 49 -17.30 10.79 21.74
N PHE A 50 -16.18 10.76 22.43
CA PHE A 50 -15.39 9.55 22.66
C PHE A 50 -14.45 9.77 23.85
N PHE A 51 -14.39 8.81 24.78
CA PHE A 51 -13.51 8.91 25.95
C PHE A 51 -12.12 8.34 25.66
N ASP A 52 -12.06 7.10 25.16
CA ASP A 52 -10.86 6.45 24.65
C ASP A 52 -11.19 5.24 23.75
N CYS A 53 -10.15 4.63 23.16
CA CYS A 53 -10.33 3.60 22.13
C CYS A 53 -10.98 2.31 22.63
N SER A 54 -11.11 2.14 23.94
CA SER A 54 -11.87 1.06 24.57
C SER A 54 -13.36 1.17 24.27
N ASP A 55 -13.86 2.37 23.95
CA ASP A 55 -15.23 2.57 23.49
C ASP A 55 -15.54 1.76 22.21
N TYR A 56 -14.53 1.33 21.45
CA TYR A 56 -14.71 0.45 20.28
C TYR A 56 -14.67 -1.05 20.61
N CYS A 57 -14.52 -1.45 21.87
CA CYS A 57 -14.52 -2.86 22.31
C CYS A 57 -15.94 -3.47 22.35
N ARG A 58 -16.72 -3.30 21.27
CA ARG A 58 -18.18 -3.55 21.26
C ARG A 58 -18.60 -4.93 20.73
N CYS A 59 -17.71 -5.93 20.72
CA CYS A 59 -18.11 -7.29 20.34
C CYS A 59 -19.22 -7.81 21.27
N ASP A 60 -20.34 -8.23 20.69
CA ASP A 60 -21.49 -8.82 21.38
C ASP A 60 -21.12 -10.17 22.03
N ASP A 61 -20.45 -11.03 21.26
CA ASP A 61 -19.85 -12.27 21.76
C ASP A 61 -18.34 -12.12 21.88
N LYS A 62 -17.81 -12.27 23.10
CA LYS A 62 -16.38 -12.23 23.37
C LYS A 62 -15.65 -13.47 22.85
N ALA A 63 -16.32 -14.62 22.75
CA ALA A 63 -15.70 -15.86 22.26
C ALA A 63 -15.34 -15.79 20.76
N THR A 64 -16.05 -14.96 19.99
CA THR A 64 -15.83 -14.78 18.54
C THR A 64 -15.37 -13.36 18.19
N CYS A 65 -14.93 -12.58 19.17
CA CYS A 65 -14.45 -11.22 18.92
C CYS A 65 -13.11 -11.25 18.21
N ASP A 66 -12.96 -10.57 17.08
CA ASP A 66 -11.68 -10.53 16.36
C ASP A 66 -10.85 -9.27 16.68
N LEU A 67 -11.41 -8.33 17.45
CA LEU A 67 -10.73 -7.09 17.82
C LEU A 67 -9.63 -7.36 18.85
N VAL A 68 -8.45 -6.79 18.63
CA VAL A 68 -7.38 -6.78 19.65
C VAL A 68 -7.73 -5.76 20.71
N CYS A 69 -8.47 -6.19 21.74
CA CYS A 69 -9.08 -5.26 22.68
C CYS A 69 -9.05 -5.77 24.13
N ARG A 70 -8.85 -4.86 25.09
CA ARG A 70 -8.76 -5.20 26.53
C ARG A 70 -10.07 -5.71 27.13
N GLY A 71 -11.19 -5.52 26.44
CA GLY A 71 -12.50 -6.09 26.79
C GLY A 71 -12.58 -7.62 26.67
N ASN A 72 -11.55 -8.28 26.10
CA ASN A 72 -11.34 -9.73 26.17
C ASN A 72 -9.88 -10.02 26.58
N PRO A 73 -9.55 -10.02 27.89
CA PRO A 73 -8.17 -10.06 28.35
C PRO A 73 -7.36 -11.28 27.88
N LYS A 74 -7.99 -12.46 27.84
CA LYS A 74 -7.33 -13.70 27.40
C LYS A 74 -6.85 -13.57 25.95
N GLN A 75 -7.77 -13.22 25.06
CA GLN A 75 -7.46 -13.07 23.64
C GLN A 75 -6.52 -11.88 23.40
N PHE A 76 -6.69 -10.78 24.11
CA PHE A 76 -5.78 -9.63 24.03
C PHE A 76 -4.32 -10.05 24.29
N VAL A 77 -4.08 -10.82 25.36
CA VAL A 77 -2.73 -11.32 25.69
C VAL A 77 -2.22 -12.29 24.63
N GLU A 78 -3.07 -13.17 24.10
CA GLU A 78 -2.71 -14.08 23.00
C GLU A 78 -2.26 -13.31 21.75
N ARG A 79 -3.01 -12.28 21.34
CA ARG A 79 -2.67 -11.39 20.23
C ARG A 79 -1.38 -10.60 20.46
N LEU A 80 -1.13 -10.15 21.69
CA LEU A 80 0.15 -9.50 22.00
C LEU A 80 1.32 -10.48 21.91
N ARG A 81 1.18 -11.71 22.39
CA ARG A 81 2.23 -12.73 22.27
C ARG A 81 2.50 -13.12 20.82
N GLU A 82 1.43 -13.24 20.02
CA GLU A 82 1.47 -13.56 18.59
C GLU A 82 2.42 -12.63 17.81
N VAL A 83 2.47 -11.35 18.16
CA VAL A 83 3.32 -10.35 17.47
C VAL A 83 4.49 -9.83 18.30
N ASN A 84 4.75 -10.45 19.46
CA ASN A 84 5.73 -10.02 20.44
C ASN A 84 5.53 -8.56 20.91
N GLY A 85 4.30 -8.15 21.21
CA GLY A 85 3.95 -6.80 21.66
C GLY A 85 3.75 -5.80 20.52
N LEU A 86 3.28 -4.59 20.86
CA LEU A 86 2.83 -3.59 19.88
C LEU A 86 3.93 -2.63 19.43
N ASP A 87 5.10 -2.66 20.06
CA ASP A 87 6.24 -1.84 19.65
C ASP A 87 6.82 -2.39 18.33
N LEU A 88 7.21 -1.53 17.40
CA LEU A 88 7.84 -1.94 16.16
C LEU A 88 9.30 -2.35 16.39
N ASN A 89 9.98 -1.72 17.34
CA ASN A 89 11.43 -1.80 17.53
C ASN A 89 11.92 -3.20 17.92
N ASN A 90 11.09 -4.00 18.59
CA ASN A 90 11.44 -5.37 18.98
C ASN A 90 11.21 -6.42 17.88
N ALA A 91 10.88 -6.02 16.65
CA ALA A 91 10.89 -6.93 15.51
C ALA A 91 12.34 -7.39 15.21
N PRO A 92 12.57 -8.64 14.78
CA PRO A 92 13.90 -9.08 14.41
C PRO A 92 14.46 -8.26 13.25
N ARG A 93 15.79 -8.25 13.13
CA ARG A 93 16.51 -7.70 11.97
C ARG A 93 16.48 -8.73 10.83
N ALA A 94 16.72 -8.25 9.62
CA ALA A 94 16.84 -9.08 8.42
C ALA A 94 18.13 -8.73 7.66
N PRO A 95 18.65 -9.63 6.82
CA PRO A 95 19.75 -9.30 5.92
C PRO A 95 19.32 -8.21 4.93
N ILE A 96 20.29 -7.41 4.48
CA ILE A 96 20.09 -6.46 3.39
C ILE A 96 20.01 -7.26 2.09
N VAL A 97 18.85 -7.26 1.44
CA VAL A 97 18.66 -7.82 0.10
C VAL A 97 18.58 -6.66 -0.89
N PRO A 98 19.51 -6.53 -1.85
CA PRO A 98 19.47 -5.46 -2.83
C PRO A 98 18.17 -5.45 -3.64
N ILE A 99 17.65 -4.26 -3.90
CA ILE A 99 16.47 -4.07 -4.75
C ILE A 99 16.95 -3.45 -6.07
N GLU A 100 16.76 -4.18 -7.16
CA GLU A 100 17.08 -3.68 -8.48
C GLU A 100 16.15 -2.54 -8.91
N ALA A 101 16.62 -1.70 -9.82
CA ALA A 101 15.80 -0.64 -10.40
C ALA A 101 14.52 -1.20 -11.06
N LEU A 102 13.40 -0.55 -10.74
CA LEU A 102 12.09 -0.83 -11.31
C LEU A 102 11.70 0.31 -12.27
N PRO A 103 10.92 0.02 -13.33
CA PRO A 103 10.42 1.08 -14.19
C PRO A 103 9.38 1.94 -13.45
N PRO A 104 8.99 3.10 -14.01
CA PRO A 104 8.04 4.02 -13.37
C PRO A 104 6.63 3.43 -13.21
N MET A 105 6.31 2.39 -13.97
CA MET A 105 5.06 1.63 -13.87
C MET A 105 5.28 0.16 -14.20
N VAL A 106 4.64 -0.72 -13.42
CA VAL A 106 4.59 -2.17 -13.63
C VAL A 106 3.12 -2.59 -13.71
N PRO A 107 2.67 -3.28 -14.78
CA PRO A 107 1.28 -3.71 -14.91
C PRO A 107 0.96 -4.89 -14.00
N LEU A 108 -0.11 -4.78 -13.19
CA LEU A 108 -0.65 -5.88 -12.39
C LEU A 108 -1.59 -6.76 -13.22
N ILE A 109 -1.25 -8.04 -13.33
CA ILE A 109 -2.04 -9.05 -14.04
C ILE A 109 -2.69 -9.99 -13.02
N GLU A 110 -4.02 -9.96 -12.91
CA GLU A 110 -4.73 -10.78 -11.92
C GLU A 110 -4.99 -12.22 -12.41
N HIS A 111 -5.21 -12.41 -13.72
CA HIS A 111 -5.50 -13.70 -14.34
C HIS A 111 -5.44 -13.61 -15.88
N SER A 112 -5.48 -14.75 -16.57
CA SER A 112 -5.47 -14.84 -18.04
C SER A 112 -6.85 -14.93 -18.71
N THR A 113 -7.96 -14.88 -17.95
CA THR A 113 -9.32 -15.00 -18.52
C THR A 113 -9.56 -14.06 -19.71
N ALA A 114 -10.15 -14.62 -20.79
CA ALA A 114 -10.42 -13.97 -22.07
C ALA A 114 -9.18 -13.55 -22.88
N ARG A 115 -8.01 -14.10 -22.53
CA ARG A 115 -6.77 -14.00 -23.29
C ARG A 115 -6.33 -15.38 -23.73
N ILE A 116 -5.63 -15.45 -24.86
CA ILE A 116 -5.12 -16.70 -25.42
C ILE A 116 -3.61 -16.68 -25.64
N GLY A 117 -3.00 -15.49 -25.64
CA GLY A 117 -1.58 -15.29 -25.85
C GLY A 117 -0.86 -14.83 -24.59
N THR A 118 0.41 -14.53 -24.82
CA THR A 118 1.35 -14.05 -23.81
C THR A 118 1.44 -12.53 -23.86
N LEU A 119 1.34 -11.87 -22.70
CA LEU A 119 1.64 -10.44 -22.59
C LEU A 119 3.14 -10.23 -22.76
N ASN A 120 3.54 -9.46 -23.78
CA ASN A 120 4.93 -9.08 -23.99
C ASN A 120 5.24 -7.85 -23.14
N SER A 121 5.69 -8.09 -21.91
CA SER A 121 6.16 -7.06 -20.98
C SER A 121 7.36 -7.60 -20.22
N PRO A 122 8.49 -6.85 -20.15
CA PRO A 122 9.71 -7.34 -19.51
C PRO A 122 9.60 -7.48 -18.00
N ILE A 123 8.57 -6.88 -17.40
CA ILE A 123 8.28 -6.96 -15.97
C ILE A 123 6.77 -6.86 -15.74
N VAL A 124 6.26 -7.71 -14.87
CA VAL A 124 4.82 -7.75 -14.54
C VAL A 124 4.65 -7.90 -13.04
N ALA A 125 3.54 -7.35 -12.53
CA ALA A 125 3.14 -7.54 -11.16
C ALA A 125 2.08 -8.65 -11.05
N LEU A 126 2.19 -9.52 -10.05
CA LEU A 126 1.22 -10.56 -9.74
C LEU A 126 0.72 -10.44 -8.29
N PRO A 127 -0.55 -10.75 -7.99
CA PRO A 127 -1.03 -10.75 -6.62
C PRO A 127 -0.46 -11.92 -5.81
N LEU A 128 0.14 -11.66 -4.65
CA LEU A 128 0.74 -12.68 -3.77
C LEU A 128 -0.21 -13.84 -3.49
N HIS A 129 -1.43 -13.55 -3.07
CA HIS A 129 -2.43 -14.56 -2.73
C HIS A 129 -2.81 -15.50 -3.90
N ALA A 130 -2.53 -15.10 -5.15
CA ALA A 130 -2.81 -15.89 -6.33
C ALA A 130 -1.70 -16.91 -6.61
N LEU A 131 -0.55 -16.77 -5.96
CA LEU A 131 0.59 -17.70 -6.01
C LEU A 131 0.52 -18.75 -4.90
N LEU A 132 -0.14 -18.45 -3.78
CA LEU A 132 -0.09 -19.28 -2.58
C LEU A 132 -1.23 -20.30 -2.52
N ASP A 133 -0.88 -21.55 -2.21
CA ASP A 133 -1.80 -22.52 -1.64
C ASP A 133 -1.66 -22.56 -0.13
N ILE A 134 -2.39 -21.66 0.52
CA ILE A 134 -2.35 -21.45 1.96
C ILE A 134 -2.73 -22.71 2.76
N ASN A 135 -3.63 -23.54 2.22
CA ASN A 135 -4.06 -24.74 2.94
C ASN A 135 -2.99 -25.83 2.91
N ALA A 136 -2.25 -25.92 1.79
CA ALA A 136 -1.17 -26.86 1.62
C ALA A 136 0.20 -26.30 2.08
N GLY A 137 0.29 -25.03 2.46
CA GLY A 137 1.54 -24.39 2.89
C GLY A 137 2.60 -24.31 1.79
N THR A 138 2.18 -24.16 0.53
CA THR A 138 3.07 -24.26 -0.65
C THR A 138 2.64 -23.30 -1.76
N LEU A 139 3.41 -23.21 -2.84
CA LEU A 139 3.01 -22.50 -4.06
C LEU A 139 2.03 -23.30 -4.91
N ARG A 140 1.13 -22.59 -5.59
CA ARG A 140 0.18 -23.15 -6.56
C ARG A 140 0.83 -23.58 -7.85
N TYR A 141 1.99 -23.02 -8.16
CA TYR A 141 2.72 -23.25 -9.40
C TYR A 141 4.11 -23.73 -9.01
N PRO A 142 4.58 -24.86 -9.57
CA PRO A 142 5.87 -25.44 -9.20
C PRO A 142 7.05 -24.67 -9.76
N ASP A 143 6.87 -23.96 -10.87
CA ASP A 143 7.94 -23.30 -11.61
C ASP A 143 7.44 -22.06 -12.38
N ARG A 144 8.41 -21.37 -13.01
CA ARG A 144 8.21 -20.16 -13.82
C ARG A 144 7.34 -20.40 -15.06
N ASP A 145 7.43 -21.58 -15.68
CA ASP A 145 6.69 -21.90 -16.89
C ASP A 145 5.21 -22.13 -16.61
N ALA A 146 4.90 -22.91 -15.57
CA ALA A 146 3.54 -23.13 -15.09
C ALA A 146 2.89 -21.81 -14.64
N LEU A 147 3.65 -20.94 -13.98
CA LEU A 147 3.22 -19.59 -13.63
C LEU A 147 2.93 -18.75 -14.88
N GLY A 148 3.87 -18.71 -15.82
CA GLY A 148 3.77 -17.96 -17.07
C GLY A 148 2.56 -18.39 -17.90
N GLN A 149 2.35 -19.69 -18.06
CA GLN A 149 1.20 -20.26 -18.73
C GLN A 149 -0.11 -19.88 -18.04
N LYS A 150 -0.17 -19.97 -16.70
CA LYS A 150 -1.40 -19.65 -15.96
C LYS A 150 -1.79 -18.19 -16.10
N PHE A 151 -0.82 -17.29 -15.99
CA PHE A 151 -1.05 -15.85 -16.03
C PHE A 151 -0.90 -15.25 -17.42
N GLY A 152 -0.62 -16.05 -18.46
CA GLY A 152 -0.35 -15.61 -19.84
C GLY A 152 0.67 -14.48 -19.89
N ILE A 153 1.82 -14.68 -19.26
CA ILE A 153 2.96 -13.75 -19.21
C ILE A 153 4.21 -14.49 -19.67
N ASP A 154 5.22 -13.74 -20.13
CA ASP A 154 6.50 -14.31 -20.50
C ASP A 154 7.16 -14.96 -19.25
N PRO A 155 7.55 -16.25 -19.29
CA PRO A 155 8.20 -16.90 -18.16
C PRO A 155 9.54 -16.25 -17.77
N ASN A 156 10.15 -15.44 -18.65
CA ASN A 156 11.37 -14.67 -18.37
C ASN A 156 11.10 -13.24 -17.90
N ALA A 157 9.84 -12.77 -17.85
CA ALA A 157 9.54 -11.44 -17.34
C ALA A 157 9.92 -11.31 -15.86
N ARG A 158 10.58 -10.23 -15.46
CA ARG A 158 10.83 -9.94 -14.04
C ARG A 158 9.50 -9.88 -13.28
N LEU A 159 9.47 -10.35 -12.03
CA LEU A 159 8.23 -10.38 -11.24
C LEU A 159 8.26 -9.37 -10.11
N VAL A 160 7.17 -8.61 -10.01
CA VAL A 160 6.80 -7.88 -8.78
C VAL A 160 5.63 -8.59 -8.13
N ILE A 161 5.74 -8.95 -6.86
CA ILE A 161 4.67 -9.64 -6.13
C ILE A 161 3.97 -8.65 -5.19
N SER A 162 2.68 -8.40 -5.42
CA SER A 162 1.90 -7.46 -4.61
C SER A 162 1.11 -8.18 -3.51
N GLY A 163 1.43 -7.88 -2.25
CA GLY A 163 0.70 -8.37 -1.07
C GLY A 163 -0.66 -7.71 -0.85
N VAL A 164 -1.02 -6.67 -1.61
CA VAL A 164 -2.29 -5.96 -1.46
C VAL A 164 -3.46 -6.80 -1.98
N ALA A 165 -4.39 -7.15 -1.09
CA ALA A 165 -5.59 -7.91 -1.41
C ALA A 165 -6.72 -7.63 -0.41
N ARG A 166 -7.90 -8.19 -0.65
CA ARG A 166 -9.02 -8.12 0.30
C ARG A 166 -8.66 -8.82 1.62
N ASP A 167 -9.16 -8.30 2.75
CA ASP A 167 -8.95 -8.81 4.11
C ASP A 167 -8.99 -10.35 4.21
N ARG A 168 -10.04 -11.00 3.68
CA ARG A 168 -10.16 -12.47 3.71
C ARG A 168 -8.95 -13.21 3.12
N ARG A 169 -8.25 -12.63 2.14
CA ARG A 169 -7.07 -13.25 1.50
C ARG A 169 -5.80 -13.01 2.31
N ILE A 170 -5.61 -11.81 2.84
CA ILE A 170 -4.42 -11.45 3.65
C ILE A 170 -4.46 -12.08 5.05
N GLU A 171 -5.64 -12.24 5.66
CA GLU A 171 -5.80 -12.92 6.95
C GLU A 171 -5.42 -14.39 6.85
N ARG A 172 -5.75 -15.02 5.71
CA ARG A 172 -5.35 -16.41 5.43
C ARG A 172 -3.83 -16.56 5.33
N TYR A 173 -3.10 -15.57 4.80
CA TYR A 173 -1.63 -15.65 4.76
C TYR A 173 -1.06 -15.77 6.18
N TRP A 174 -1.55 -14.96 7.10
CA TRP A 174 -1.09 -14.98 8.49
C TRP A 174 -1.45 -16.28 9.20
N ALA A 175 -2.62 -16.84 8.90
CA ALA A 175 -3.06 -18.12 9.43
C ALA A 175 -2.41 -19.33 8.73
N ALA A 176 -1.50 -19.13 7.76
CA ALA A 176 -0.85 -20.22 7.06
C ALA A 176 0.02 -21.04 8.02
N ALA A 177 -0.06 -22.36 7.90
CA ALA A 177 0.65 -23.30 8.77
C ALA A 177 2.17 -23.23 8.60
N ASP A 178 2.65 -23.01 7.37
CA ASP A 178 4.06 -22.97 7.05
C ASP A 178 4.38 -21.81 6.08
N ARG A 179 4.55 -20.61 6.63
CA ARG A 179 4.97 -19.44 5.84
C ARG A 179 6.43 -19.56 5.37
N ALA A 180 7.30 -20.19 6.16
CA ALA A 180 8.71 -20.31 5.83
C ALA A 180 8.92 -21.11 4.54
N ALA A 181 8.27 -22.27 4.41
CA ALA A 181 8.33 -23.08 3.19
C ALA A 181 7.79 -22.33 1.96
N MET A 182 6.69 -21.57 2.10
CA MET A 182 6.16 -20.76 1.00
C MET A 182 7.15 -19.68 0.56
N LEU A 183 7.82 -19.01 1.50
CA LEU A 183 8.79 -17.96 1.20
C LEU A 183 10.07 -18.53 0.58
N GLU A 184 10.53 -19.70 1.03
CA GLU A 184 11.64 -20.43 0.43
C GLU A 184 11.33 -20.76 -1.04
N GLN A 185 10.13 -21.29 -1.33
CA GLN A 185 9.72 -21.56 -2.71
C GLN A 185 9.61 -20.28 -3.56
N LEU A 186 9.13 -19.16 -2.98
CA LEU A 186 9.09 -17.88 -3.70
C LEU A 186 10.49 -17.38 -4.06
N SER A 187 11.51 -17.64 -3.24
CA SER A 187 12.88 -17.22 -3.52
C SER A 187 13.43 -17.84 -4.81
N ALA A 188 12.95 -19.04 -5.18
CA ALA A 188 13.33 -19.72 -6.42
C ALA A 188 12.75 -19.07 -7.69
N PHE A 189 11.82 -18.12 -7.58
CA PHE A 189 11.17 -17.48 -8.73
C PHE A 189 11.87 -16.22 -9.24
N ASP A 190 13.04 -15.85 -8.71
CA ASP A 190 13.78 -14.66 -9.13
C ASP A 190 12.89 -13.40 -9.12
N ILE A 191 12.35 -13.10 -7.94
CA ILE A 191 11.42 -12.00 -7.73
C ILE A 191 12.20 -10.69 -7.64
N ALA A 192 11.89 -9.74 -8.51
CA ALA A 192 12.53 -8.42 -8.52
C ALA A 192 12.08 -7.55 -7.31
N LEU A 193 10.84 -7.73 -6.85
CA LEU A 193 10.33 -7.11 -5.63
C LEU A 193 9.10 -7.84 -5.10
N ILE A 194 8.96 -7.99 -3.78
CA ILE A 194 7.72 -8.41 -3.10
C ILE A 194 7.26 -7.33 -2.11
N THR A 195 5.95 -7.18 -1.95
CA THR A 195 5.36 -6.42 -0.84
C THR A 195 4.63 -7.36 0.12
N PRO A 196 4.72 -7.15 1.44
CA PRO A 196 4.00 -7.96 2.41
C PRO A 196 2.48 -7.75 2.29
N PRO A 197 1.66 -8.67 2.83
CA PRO A 197 0.24 -8.42 3.01
C PRO A 197 -0.01 -7.13 3.81
N ASN A 198 -0.85 -6.25 3.26
CA ASN A 198 -1.23 -4.99 3.93
C ASN A 198 -2.46 -5.20 4.83
N TYR A 199 -2.25 -5.31 6.14
CA TYR A 199 -3.34 -5.41 7.12
C TYR A 199 -4.02 -4.05 7.33
N SER A 200 -5.35 -4.07 7.39
CA SER A 200 -6.16 -2.87 7.48
C SER A 200 -5.98 -2.14 8.81
N VAL A 201 -5.85 -0.81 8.76
CA VAL A 201 -5.91 0.09 9.93
C VAL A 201 -7.22 0.88 9.90
N LEU A 202 -8.22 0.37 10.62
CA LEU A 202 -9.58 0.91 10.61
C LEU A 202 -9.74 2.05 11.63
N THR A 203 -10.72 2.93 11.39
CA THR A 203 -10.98 4.10 12.26
C THR A 203 -12.01 3.83 13.35
N ASP A 204 -12.81 2.77 13.22
CA ASP A 204 -13.87 2.34 14.13
C ASP A 204 -13.48 1.13 14.99
N VAL A 205 -12.18 0.95 15.24
CA VAL A 205 -11.62 -0.13 16.09
C VAL A 205 -10.69 0.44 17.17
N PRO A 206 -10.43 -0.33 18.25
CA PRO A 206 -9.44 0.05 19.27
C PRO A 206 -8.05 0.29 18.64
N ARG A 207 -7.26 1.21 19.20
CA ARG A 207 -5.92 1.51 18.66
C ARG A 207 -4.96 0.33 18.75
N THR A 208 -5.13 -0.54 19.72
CA THR A 208 -4.40 -1.81 19.87
C THR A 208 -4.60 -2.74 18.67
N ASP A 209 -5.76 -2.71 18.03
CA ASP A 209 -6.05 -3.46 16.80
C ASP A 209 -5.23 -2.94 15.61
N ASN A 210 -5.20 -1.62 15.42
CA ASN A 210 -4.38 -1.01 14.38
C ASN A 210 -2.88 -1.26 14.58
N MET A 211 -2.37 -1.11 15.81
CA MET A 211 -0.96 -1.34 16.11
C MET A 211 -0.58 -2.80 15.92
N HIS A 212 -1.47 -3.74 16.26
CA HIS A 212 -1.29 -5.16 15.98
C HIS A 212 -1.24 -5.42 14.47
N SER A 213 -2.14 -4.85 13.68
CA SER A 213 -2.09 -4.92 12.21
C SER A 213 -0.77 -4.38 11.65
N MET A 214 -0.31 -3.22 12.10
CA MET A 214 1.00 -2.65 11.69
C MET A 214 2.16 -3.59 12.03
N LYS A 215 2.15 -4.18 13.22
CA LYS A 215 3.17 -5.14 13.64
C LYS A 215 3.17 -6.41 12.78
N ARG A 216 1.99 -6.92 12.38
CA ARG A 216 1.87 -8.05 11.44
C ARG A 216 2.45 -7.74 10.06
N ILE A 217 2.24 -6.52 9.56
CA ILE A 217 2.86 -6.07 8.30
C ILE A 217 4.39 -6.11 8.41
N LEU A 218 4.94 -5.54 9.49
CA LEU A 218 6.38 -5.54 9.76
C LEU A 218 6.94 -6.95 9.86
N MET A 219 6.30 -7.84 10.63
CA MET A 219 6.75 -9.22 10.79
C MET A 219 6.73 -9.98 9.47
N ALA A 220 5.66 -9.87 8.69
CA ALA A 220 5.59 -10.52 7.37
C ALA A 220 6.69 -10.01 6.42
N ALA A 221 7.00 -8.71 6.44
CA ALA A 221 8.10 -8.16 5.65
C ALA A 221 9.47 -8.67 6.11
N VAL A 222 9.69 -8.77 7.42
CA VAL A 222 10.94 -9.30 7.98
C VAL A 222 11.11 -10.78 7.61
N GLU A 223 10.05 -11.59 7.69
CA GLU A 223 10.06 -12.99 7.23
C GLU A 223 10.46 -13.07 5.76
N MET A 224 9.91 -12.21 4.89
CA MET A 224 10.27 -12.16 3.46
C MET A 224 11.73 -11.79 3.24
N MET A 225 12.24 -10.76 3.94
CA MET A 225 13.65 -10.35 3.84
C MET A 225 14.60 -11.43 4.36
N GLN A 226 14.23 -12.14 5.44
CA GLN A 226 15.00 -13.26 5.99
C GLN A 226 15.07 -14.44 5.02
N ALA A 227 14.03 -14.65 4.21
CA ALA A 227 14.02 -15.62 3.12
C ALA A 227 14.81 -15.15 1.87
N GLY A 228 15.48 -13.99 1.93
CA GLY A 228 16.29 -13.47 0.83
C GLY A 228 15.49 -12.76 -0.26
N LEU A 229 14.21 -12.42 -0.03
CA LEU A 229 13.38 -11.76 -1.02
C LEU A 229 13.59 -10.23 -1.02
N PRO A 230 13.78 -9.58 -2.18
CA PRO A 230 13.81 -8.12 -2.28
C PRO A 230 12.46 -7.53 -1.87
N THR A 231 12.37 -6.95 -0.68
CA THR A 231 11.08 -6.63 -0.06
C THR A 231 10.87 -5.12 0.10
N ALA A 232 9.75 -4.59 -0.39
CA ALA A 232 9.30 -3.25 -0.06
C ALA A 232 8.39 -3.29 1.18
N MET A 233 8.82 -2.63 2.27
CA MET A 233 8.08 -2.57 3.52
C MET A 233 6.78 -1.80 3.33
N HIS A 234 5.62 -2.47 3.50
CA HIS A 234 4.36 -1.75 3.40
C HIS A 234 4.16 -0.90 4.66
N VAL A 235 4.04 0.41 4.51
CA VAL A 235 3.74 1.31 5.63
C VAL A 235 2.25 1.62 5.63
N ASN A 236 1.55 1.18 6.67
CA ASN A 236 0.15 1.55 6.89
C ASN A 236 0.04 2.30 8.21
N ALA A 237 -0.81 3.30 8.26
CA ALA A 237 -0.86 4.25 9.36
C ALA A 237 -2.24 4.91 9.46
N ARG A 238 -2.67 5.17 10.68
CA ARG A 238 -3.90 5.90 10.98
C ARG A 238 -3.59 7.31 11.49
N THR A 239 -2.55 7.48 12.29
CA THR A 239 -2.18 8.74 12.95
C THR A 239 -0.80 9.23 12.50
N GLU A 240 -0.46 10.48 12.83
CA GLU A 240 0.90 11.01 12.60
C GLU A 240 1.94 10.24 13.41
N ARG A 241 1.61 9.86 14.65
CA ARG A 241 2.48 9.04 15.50
C ARG A 241 2.80 7.69 14.88
N ASP A 242 1.89 7.10 14.11
CA ASP A 242 2.18 5.85 13.37
C ASP A 242 3.29 6.07 12.34
N TYR A 243 3.27 7.19 11.61
CA TYR A 243 4.32 7.55 10.65
C TYR A 243 5.65 7.89 11.32
N GLU A 244 5.63 8.57 12.46
CA GLU A 244 6.84 8.82 13.25
C GLU A 244 7.51 7.52 13.67
N ARG A 245 6.74 6.56 14.18
CA ARG A 245 7.27 5.25 14.58
C ARG A 245 7.82 4.45 13.42
N TRP A 246 7.17 4.51 12.26
CA TRP A 246 7.75 3.95 11.04
C TRP A 246 9.07 4.64 10.69
N ALA A 247 9.16 5.97 10.76
CA ALA A 247 10.38 6.71 10.49
C ALA A 247 11.52 6.36 11.46
N GLU A 248 11.23 6.33 12.76
CA GLU A 248 12.16 5.91 13.83
C GLU A 248 12.72 4.51 13.53
N LEU A 249 11.84 3.55 13.22
CA LEU A 249 12.23 2.18 12.88
C LEU A 249 13.11 2.12 11.63
N ILE A 250 12.72 2.80 10.55
CA ILE A 250 13.39 2.73 9.24
C ILE A 250 14.75 3.45 9.29
N ALA A 251 14.86 4.54 10.05
CA ALA A 251 16.11 5.27 10.20
C ALA A 251 17.23 4.41 10.81
N GLU A 252 16.87 3.47 11.68
CA GLU A 252 17.82 2.54 12.28
C GLU A 252 17.99 1.24 11.47
N ARG A 253 17.22 1.02 10.40
CA ARG A 253 17.14 -0.25 9.63
C ARG A 253 17.56 -0.08 8.18
N PRO A 254 18.87 -0.13 7.87
CA PRO A 254 19.37 -0.02 6.50
C PRO A 254 18.88 -1.15 5.59
N GLU A 255 18.43 -2.29 6.15
CA GLU A 255 17.79 -3.35 5.37
C GLU A 255 16.47 -2.91 4.70
N ILE A 256 15.80 -1.87 5.21
CA ILE A 256 14.59 -1.30 4.62
C ILE A 256 14.98 -0.21 3.60
N GLN A 257 15.05 -0.61 2.33
CA GLN A 257 15.47 0.26 1.22
C GLN A 257 14.30 0.81 0.40
N CYS A 258 13.14 0.14 0.44
CA CYS A 258 11.96 0.48 -0.34
C CYS A 258 10.70 0.37 0.52
N LEU A 259 9.77 1.30 0.32
CA LEU A 259 8.46 1.29 0.95
C LEU A 259 7.37 0.90 -0.05
N ALA A 260 6.31 0.29 0.44
CA ALA A 260 5.07 0.08 -0.32
C ALA A 260 3.92 0.87 0.31
N PHE A 261 3.06 1.44 -0.52
CA PHE A 261 1.86 2.14 -0.07
C PHE A 261 0.67 1.97 -1.02
N GLU A 262 -0.51 1.77 -0.48
CA GLU A 262 -1.75 1.64 -1.25
C GLU A 262 -2.65 2.86 -1.06
N PHE A 263 -2.98 3.54 -2.16
CA PHE A 263 -3.99 4.61 -2.24
C PHE A 263 -5.33 4.13 -2.81
N ALA A 264 -5.48 2.87 -3.21
CA ALA A 264 -6.67 2.38 -3.89
C ALA A 264 -7.92 2.27 -2.97
N THR A 265 -7.75 2.32 -1.65
CA THR A 265 -8.84 2.21 -0.67
C THR A 265 -9.13 3.55 0.02
N GLY A 266 -9.55 3.56 1.29
CA GLY A 266 -9.96 4.76 2.02
C GLY A 266 -8.89 5.85 2.08
N THR A 267 -7.62 5.49 1.91
CA THR A 267 -6.44 6.37 1.88
C THR A 267 -6.40 7.30 0.65
N GLY A 268 -7.02 6.92 -0.48
CA GLY A 268 -7.02 7.72 -1.71
C GLY A 268 -8.14 8.73 -1.86
N ARG A 269 -8.95 8.97 -0.81
CA ARG A 269 -10.18 9.78 -0.90
C ARG A 269 -9.97 11.19 -0.38
N GLY A 270 -10.24 12.19 -1.23
CA GLY A 270 -10.29 13.60 -0.84
C GLY A 270 -9.01 14.07 -0.13
N GLU A 271 -9.18 14.87 0.91
CA GLU A 271 -8.10 15.43 1.74
C GLU A 271 -7.23 14.36 2.42
N ARG A 272 -7.75 13.14 2.60
CA ARG A 272 -6.98 12.07 3.23
C ARG A 272 -5.81 11.61 2.37
N LEU A 273 -5.93 11.70 1.04
CA LEU A 273 -4.82 11.43 0.12
C LEU A 273 -3.69 12.43 0.38
N ASP A 274 -4.01 13.71 0.42
CA ASP A 274 -3.02 14.79 0.59
C ASP A 274 -2.36 14.71 1.98
N TRP A 275 -3.12 14.33 3.02
CA TRP A 275 -2.56 14.03 4.34
C TRP A 275 -1.56 12.87 4.29
N HIS A 276 -1.91 11.72 3.68
CA HIS A 276 -0.98 10.59 3.57
C HIS A 276 0.28 10.94 2.75
N VAL A 277 0.15 11.72 1.68
CA VAL A 277 1.30 12.22 0.92
C VAL A 277 2.20 13.09 1.78
N THR A 278 1.62 13.98 2.59
CA THR A 278 2.38 14.84 3.52
C THR A 278 3.13 14.00 4.54
N GLN A 279 2.46 13.00 5.15
CA GLN A 279 3.08 12.13 6.15
C GLN A 279 4.18 11.23 5.56
N LEU A 280 3.97 10.67 4.36
CA LEU A 280 4.99 9.90 3.65
C LEU A 280 6.21 10.75 3.30
N SER A 281 6.00 12.01 2.91
CA SER A 281 7.08 12.95 2.62
C SER A 281 7.87 13.32 3.88
N ALA A 282 7.17 13.54 5.00
CA ALA A 282 7.80 13.78 6.31
C ALA A 282 8.57 12.56 6.82
N LEU A 283 8.04 11.35 6.61
CA LEU A 283 8.74 10.10 6.90
C LEU A 283 10.04 10.02 6.10
N ALA A 284 9.99 10.21 4.78
CA ALA A 284 11.18 10.16 3.93
C ALA A 284 12.24 11.18 4.34
N ALA A 285 11.84 12.39 4.76
CA ALA A 285 12.75 13.43 5.22
C ALA A 285 13.43 13.13 6.58
N ARG A 286 12.82 12.26 7.42
CA ARG A 286 13.38 11.87 8.72
C ARG A 286 14.35 10.68 8.63
N VAL A 287 14.33 9.95 7.53
CA VAL A 287 15.18 8.77 7.30
C VAL A 287 16.48 9.22 6.63
N PRO A 288 17.66 8.82 7.14
CA PRO A 288 18.96 9.30 6.64
C PRO A 288 19.31 8.73 5.26
N GLN A 289 18.81 7.54 4.90
CA GLN A 289 19.03 6.92 3.60
C GLN A 289 17.95 7.27 2.58
N PRO A 290 18.29 7.38 1.28
CA PRO A 290 17.28 7.49 0.22
C PRO A 290 16.41 6.24 0.17
N LEU A 291 15.09 6.43 0.03
CA LEU A 291 14.13 5.34 -0.05
C LEU A 291 13.51 5.26 -1.45
N GLY A 292 13.35 4.04 -1.96
CA GLY A 292 12.43 3.76 -3.06
C GLY A 292 10.99 3.69 -2.56
N LEU A 293 10.01 3.94 -3.44
CA LEU A 293 8.60 3.80 -3.12
C LEU A 293 7.86 3.08 -4.23
N VAL A 294 7.03 2.12 -3.85
CA VAL A 294 6.11 1.42 -4.73
C VAL A 294 4.69 1.74 -4.30
N VAL A 295 3.93 2.34 -5.21
CA VAL A 295 2.55 2.74 -4.92
C VAL A 295 1.55 1.92 -5.71
N ARG A 296 0.39 1.64 -5.12
CA ARG A 296 -0.77 1.11 -5.82
C ARG A 296 -1.93 2.09 -5.75
N GLY A 297 -2.38 2.56 -6.91
CA GLY A 297 -3.42 3.59 -7.02
C GLY A 297 -2.90 4.99 -6.65
N GLY A 298 -3.80 5.98 -6.66
CA GLY A 298 -3.46 7.34 -6.24
C GLY A 298 -2.56 8.10 -7.21
N MET A 299 -2.82 8.05 -8.52
CA MET A 299 -2.04 8.76 -9.56
C MET A 299 -1.70 10.23 -9.21
N ARG A 300 -2.61 10.94 -8.54
CA ARG A 300 -2.43 12.34 -8.10
C ARG A 300 -1.30 12.51 -7.06
N ALA A 301 -0.98 11.47 -6.31
CA ALA A 301 0.09 11.47 -5.31
C ALA A 301 1.49 11.36 -5.93
N LEU A 302 1.62 10.98 -7.21
CA LEU A 302 2.91 10.67 -7.81
C LEU A 302 3.86 11.86 -7.91
N GLU A 303 3.37 13.05 -8.25
CA GLU A 303 4.23 14.24 -8.38
C GLU A 303 4.93 14.61 -7.07
N PRO A 304 4.21 14.85 -5.95
CA PRO A 304 4.85 15.17 -4.68
C PRO A 304 5.72 14.01 -4.16
N LEU A 305 5.30 12.75 -4.31
CA LEU A 305 6.10 11.61 -3.85
C LEU A 305 7.39 11.44 -4.66
N ARG A 306 7.36 11.65 -5.98
CA ARG A 306 8.57 11.62 -6.81
C ARG A 306 9.56 12.71 -6.44
N ALA A 307 9.10 13.82 -5.85
CA ALA A 307 9.97 14.90 -5.42
C ALA A 307 10.86 14.52 -4.22
N VAL A 308 10.40 13.59 -3.37
CA VAL A 308 11.04 13.26 -2.08
C VAL A 308 11.64 11.85 -2.03
N PHE A 309 11.09 10.88 -2.76
CA PHE A 309 11.63 9.53 -2.84
C PHE A 309 12.67 9.40 -3.97
N ALA A 310 13.66 8.52 -3.77
CA ALA A 310 14.74 8.29 -4.74
C ALA A 310 14.22 7.72 -6.06
N ALA A 311 13.21 6.86 -5.99
CA ALA A 311 12.49 6.31 -7.14
C ALA A 311 11.03 6.02 -6.73
N VAL A 312 10.10 6.18 -7.67
CA VAL A 312 8.67 5.86 -7.45
C VAL A 312 8.12 5.03 -8.60
N THR A 313 7.73 3.79 -8.29
CA THR A 313 7.09 2.86 -9.23
C THR A 313 5.61 2.70 -8.90
N MET A 314 4.76 2.84 -9.91
CA MET A 314 3.33 2.52 -9.80
C MET A 314 3.08 1.05 -10.16
N ILE A 315 2.50 0.27 -9.24
CA ILE A 315 1.82 -0.98 -9.58
C ILE A 315 0.46 -0.63 -10.14
N ASP A 316 0.35 -0.66 -11.47
CA ASP A 316 -0.86 -0.25 -12.18
C ASP A 316 -1.89 -1.38 -12.23
N THR A 317 -3.13 -1.05 -11.89
CA THR A 317 -4.27 -1.96 -12.04
C THR A 317 -5.19 -1.58 -13.19
N ASP A 318 -5.04 -0.36 -13.74
CA ASP A 318 -5.98 0.17 -14.71
C ASP A 318 -5.80 -0.48 -16.08
N ALA A 319 -4.56 -0.73 -16.55
CA ALA A 319 -4.33 -1.41 -17.82
C ALA A 319 -5.16 -2.70 -17.91
N PHE A 320 -5.05 -3.56 -16.90
CA PHE A 320 -5.77 -4.83 -16.86
C PHE A 320 -7.29 -4.64 -16.67
N THR A 321 -7.70 -3.84 -15.69
CA THR A 321 -9.11 -3.64 -15.35
C THR A 321 -9.89 -3.00 -16.50
N LYS A 322 -9.32 -2.00 -17.16
CA LYS A 322 -9.93 -1.27 -18.27
C LYS A 322 -9.99 -2.11 -19.54
N THR A 323 -8.95 -2.91 -19.81
CA THR A 323 -8.98 -3.91 -20.89
C THR A 323 -10.14 -4.89 -20.71
N ARG A 324 -10.35 -5.42 -19.50
CA ARG A 324 -11.47 -6.32 -19.21
C ARG A 324 -12.84 -5.67 -19.43
N CYS A 325 -12.92 -4.36 -19.19
CA CYS A 325 -14.09 -3.54 -19.49
C CYS A 325 -14.18 -3.12 -20.97
N ARG A 326 -13.34 -3.67 -21.85
CA ARG A 326 -13.24 -3.33 -23.28
C ARG A 326 -13.06 -1.82 -23.48
N GLN A 327 -12.11 -1.26 -22.72
CA GLN A 327 -11.71 0.13 -22.84
C GLN A 327 -10.26 0.22 -23.30
N GLU A 328 -10.00 1.17 -24.18
CA GLU A 328 -8.71 1.45 -24.77
C GLU A 328 -8.17 2.78 -24.21
N ALA A 329 -6.90 2.75 -23.83
CA ALA A 329 -6.13 3.93 -23.46
C ALA A 329 -5.75 4.69 -24.74
N GLN A 330 -6.13 5.95 -24.82
CA GLN A 330 -5.80 6.82 -25.94
C GLN A 330 -5.25 8.14 -25.42
N PHE A 331 -4.23 8.69 -26.09
CA PHE A 331 -3.75 10.04 -25.82
C PHE A 331 -4.60 11.05 -26.58
N ARG A 332 -5.04 12.08 -25.87
CA ARG A 332 -5.62 13.28 -26.50
C ARG A 332 -4.50 14.15 -27.11
N PRO A 333 -4.84 15.10 -28.01
CA PRO A 333 -3.87 16.05 -28.55
C PRO A 333 -3.15 16.90 -27.49
N ASP A 334 -3.78 17.11 -26.31
CA ASP A 334 -3.16 17.80 -25.16
C ASP A 334 -2.26 16.88 -24.31
N GLY A 335 -1.94 15.68 -24.80
CA GLY A 335 -1.08 14.70 -24.13
C GLY A 335 -1.73 13.93 -22.99
N LYS A 336 -3.01 14.20 -22.67
CA LYS A 336 -3.69 13.51 -21.57
C LYS A 336 -4.19 12.12 -21.99
N LEU A 337 -3.92 11.13 -21.15
CA LEU A 337 -4.45 9.78 -21.32
C LEU A 337 -5.94 9.72 -20.95
N VAL A 338 -6.76 9.17 -21.84
CA VAL A 338 -8.20 8.96 -21.64
C VAL A 338 -8.60 7.53 -22.00
N TRP A 339 -9.65 7.04 -21.35
CA TRP A 339 -10.21 5.72 -21.61
C TRP A 339 -11.41 5.84 -22.54
N ARG A 340 -11.38 5.17 -23.70
CA ARG A 340 -12.50 5.10 -24.63
C ARG A 340 -13.07 3.69 -24.70
N LYS A 341 -14.37 3.56 -24.96
CA LYS A 341 -14.97 2.24 -25.21
C LYS A 341 -14.39 1.69 -26.52
N HIS A 342 -13.96 0.43 -26.47
CA HIS A 342 -13.42 -0.33 -27.58
C HIS A 342 -14.16 -1.67 -27.64
N PRO A 343 -15.44 -1.67 -28.03
CA PRO A 343 -16.24 -2.88 -28.05
C PRO A 343 -15.67 -3.89 -29.05
N THR A 344 -15.69 -5.15 -28.67
CA THR A 344 -15.22 -6.27 -29.48
C THR A 344 -16.32 -7.32 -29.63
N PRO A 345 -16.26 -8.21 -30.62
CA PRO A 345 -17.18 -9.35 -30.71
C PRO A 345 -17.19 -10.19 -29.42
N ARG A 346 -18.33 -10.84 -29.15
CA ARG A 346 -18.47 -11.73 -28.00
C ARG A 346 -17.46 -12.88 -28.12
N GLY A 347 -16.72 -13.12 -27.03
CA GLY A 347 -15.69 -14.17 -26.99
C GLY A 347 -14.36 -13.78 -27.64
N ALA A 348 -14.26 -12.62 -28.29
CA ALA A 348 -13.00 -12.18 -28.90
C ALA A 348 -11.91 -12.01 -27.81
N PRO A 349 -10.66 -12.46 -28.07
CA PRO A 349 -9.55 -12.25 -27.16
C PRO A 349 -9.31 -10.76 -26.85
N ILE A 350 -8.72 -10.46 -25.69
CA ILE A 350 -8.32 -9.09 -25.31
C ILE A 350 -6.81 -8.84 -25.38
N ASP A 351 -6.04 -9.79 -25.90
CA ASP A 351 -4.57 -9.76 -25.90
C ASP A 351 -3.99 -8.48 -26.52
N THR A 352 -4.40 -8.15 -27.75
CA THR A 352 -3.96 -6.94 -28.45
C THR A 352 -4.34 -5.66 -27.70
N LEU A 353 -5.55 -5.62 -27.12
CA LEU A 353 -6.01 -4.47 -26.35
C LEU A 353 -5.21 -4.32 -25.04
N LEU A 354 -4.87 -5.43 -24.38
CA LEU A 354 -4.05 -5.39 -23.17
C LEU A 354 -2.64 -4.90 -23.49
N GLN A 355 -2.02 -5.44 -24.55
CA GLN A 355 -0.69 -5.03 -25.00
C GLN A 355 -0.65 -3.52 -25.29
N HIS A 356 -1.65 -3.01 -26.01
CA HIS A 356 -1.82 -1.59 -26.28
C HIS A 356 -1.96 -0.76 -24.99
N ASN A 357 -2.86 -1.16 -24.10
CA ASN A 357 -3.12 -0.42 -22.86
C ASN A 357 -1.90 -0.37 -21.93
N VAL A 358 -1.16 -1.49 -21.82
CA VAL A 358 0.09 -1.57 -21.05
C VAL A 358 1.13 -0.63 -21.65
N ALA A 359 1.34 -0.67 -22.97
CA ALA A 359 2.31 0.20 -23.64
C ALA A 359 1.96 1.70 -23.52
N ALA A 360 0.67 2.05 -23.66
CA ALA A 360 0.19 3.42 -23.53
C ALA A 360 0.37 3.96 -22.11
N LEU A 361 0.01 3.17 -21.08
CA LEU A 361 0.20 3.59 -19.68
C LEU A 361 1.67 3.66 -19.31
N HIS A 362 2.49 2.70 -19.72
CA HIS A 362 3.94 2.76 -19.51
C HIS A 362 4.54 4.05 -20.09
N SER A 363 4.18 4.39 -21.32
CA SER A 363 4.61 5.65 -21.97
C SER A 363 4.14 6.88 -21.21
N ASN A 364 2.89 6.90 -20.74
CA ASN A 364 2.35 7.98 -19.93
C ASN A 364 3.13 8.16 -18.61
N HIS A 365 3.49 7.07 -17.95
CA HIS A 365 4.24 7.13 -16.69
C HIS A 365 5.68 7.63 -16.86
N ILE A 366 6.34 7.30 -17.98
CA ILE A 366 7.65 7.85 -18.36
C ILE A 366 7.54 9.36 -18.60
N ILE A 367 6.54 9.79 -19.38
CA ILE A 367 6.31 11.22 -19.66
C ILE A 367 6.08 11.98 -18.35
N LEU A 368 5.19 11.48 -17.49
CA LEU A 368 4.91 12.08 -16.20
C LEU A 368 6.16 12.18 -15.32
N GLU A 369 6.97 11.12 -15.27
CA GLU A 369 8.19 11.14 -14.45
C GLU A 369 9.17 12.20 -14.92
N ARG A 370 9.41 12.28 -16.23
CA ARG A 370 10.24 13.30 -16.84
C ARG A 370 9.71 14.71 -16.57
N THR A 371 8.41 14.94 -16.79
CA THR A 371 7.77 16.24 -16.52
C THR A 371 7.90 16.64 -15.04
N HIS A 372 7.73 15.71 -14.11
CA HIS A 372 7.91 15.99 -12.68
C HIS A 372 9.37 16.31 -12.34
N ALA A 373 10.33 15.61 -12.96
CA ALA A 373 11.76 15.90 -12.80
C ALA A 373 12.13 17.29 -13.33
N GLU A 374 11.64 17.67 -14.51
CA GLU A 374 11.84 19.00 -15.11
C GLU A 374 11.26 20.11 -14.23
N ARG A 375 10.02 19.96 -13.74
CA ARG A 375 9.40 20.93 -12.80
C ARG A 375 10.18 21.10 -11.51
N ARG A 376 10.76 20.02 -10.98
CA ARG A 376 11.60 20.04 -9.78
C ARG A 376 12.88 20.83 -10.01
N LEU A 377 13.52 20.61 -11.15
CA LEU A 377 14.72 21.36 -11.54
C LEU A 377 14.41 22.85 -11.68
N ASP A 378 13.31 23.20 -12.36
CA ASP A 378 12.84 24.57 -12.50
C ASP A 378 12.53 25.25 -11.15
N ALA A 379 11.92 24.52 -10.22
CA ALA A 379 11.63 25.02 -8.89
C ALA A 379 12.92 25.30 -8.09
N ALA A 380 13.90 24.39 -8.16
CA ALA A 380 15.21 24.56 -7.54
C ALA A 380 15.97 25.77 -8.12
N LEU A 381 15.96 25.94 -9.44
CA LEU A 381 16.59 27.09 -10.12
C LEU A 381 15.92 28.42 -9.76
N ARG A 382 14.58 28.43 -9.60
CA ARG A 382 13.85 29.63 -9.16
C ARG A 382 14.07 29.95 -7.68
N GLY A 383 14.16 28.94 -6.82
CA GLY A 383 14.46 29.12 -5.39
C GLY A 383 15.88 29.64 -5.11
N LEU A 384 16.84 29.35 -6.00
CA LEU A 384 18.21 29.87 -5.95
C LEU A 384 18.35 31.33 -6.39
N ARG A 385 17.35 31.90 -7.08
CA ARG A 385 17.30 33.34 -7.34
C ARG A 385 16.78 34.04 -6.07
N ALA A 386 17.70 34.43 -5.18
CA ALA A 386 17.39 35.35 -4.10
C ALA A 386 16.68 36.60 -4.65
N PRO A 387 15.73 37.20 -3.90
CA PRO A 387 15.11 38.44 -4.33
C PRO A 387 16.22 39.47 -4.53
N ASN A 388 16.34 39.97 -5.76
CA ASN A 388 17.32 41.00 -6.10
C ASN A 388 17.13 42.16 -5.11
N ARG A 389 18.24 42.56 -4.47
CA ARG A 389 18.35 43.67 -3.53
C ARG A 389 17.87 45.04 -4.09
N ALA A 390 17.47 45.08 -5.36
CA ALA A 390 16.99 46.26 -6.08
C ALA A 390 15.54 46.66 -5.71
N ASP A 391 14.71 45.77 -5.17
CA ASP A 391 13.30 46.11 -4.86
C ASP A 391 13.07 46.76 -3.49
N ARG A 392 14.12 46.98 -2.68
CA ARG A 392 14.00 47.71 -1.39
C ARG A 392 14.19 49.23 -1.49
N GLN A 393 14.68 49.77 -2.62
CA GLN A 393 14.86 51.22 -2.78
C GLN A 393 13.66 51.95 -3.40
N ALA A 394 12.56 51.25 -3.72
CA ALA A 394 11.35 51.87 -4.29
C ALA A 394 10.22 52.11 -3.27
N ARG A 395 10.48 51.98 -1.96
CA ARG A 395 9.48 52.21 -0.89
C ARG A 395 9.88 53.23 0.17
N GLU A 396 10.99 53.94 -0.05
CA GLU A 396 11.33 55.14 0.71
C GLU A 396 11.53 56.28 -0.30
N GLY A 397 10.39 56.88 -0.69
CA GLY A 397 10.30 58.04 -1.58
C GLY A 397 8.98 58.74 -1.35
#